data_AF-A0A940Y265-F1
#
_entry.id   AF-A0A940Y265-F1
#
_cell.length_a   1.000
_cell.length_b   1.000
_cell.length_c   1.000
_cell.angle_alpha   90.00
_cell.angle_beta   90.00
_cell.angle_gamma   90.00
#
_symmetry.space_group_name_H-M   'P 1'
#
loop_
_entity.id
_entity.type
_entity.pdbx_description
1 polymer ?
#
loop_
_entity_poly.entity_id
_entity_poly.type
_entity_poly.pdbx_seq_one_letter_code
_entity_poly.pdbx_strand_id
1 'polypeptide(L)'
;MELRRVEELMDLLHACRGARGTACLGGAPVDLHDHALQTAALLRRSRPADKELQVAGLVHVVGQLLRPADPTGHADLTADAVRPLLGERVSGLVRLHGENPDGRTGEDVLTLRQADESALTAGLDAGVLEDWRTVLELVSARHASLGAVD
;
A
#
# COMPACT_ATOMS: atom_id res chain seq x y z
N MET A 1 -7.99 10.02 10.14
CA MET A 1 -8.08 8.75 10.89
C MET A 1 -6.67 8.23 11.02
N GLU A 2 -6.28 7.74 12.20
CA GLU A 2 -4.95 7.15 12.44
C GLU A 2 -5.13 5.67 12.75
N LEU A 3 -4.39 4.80 12.08
CA LEU A 3 -4.39 3.36 12.38
C LEU A 3 -3.36 3.08 13.46
N ARG A 4 -3.77 2.40 14.53
CA ARG A 4 -2.90 2.10 15.68
C ARG A 4 -2.72 0.61 15.91
N ARG A 5 -3.53 -0.23 15.25
CA ARG A 5 -3.43 -1.68 15.32
C ARG A 5 -3.52 -2.34 13.95
N VAL A 6 -2.93 -3.54 13.84
CA VAL A 6 -2.96 -4.33 12.61
C VAL A 6 -4.39 -4.76 12.27
N GLU A 7 -5.23 -5.06 13.26
CA GLU A 7 -6.63 -5.44 13.05
C GLU A 7 -7.42 -4.32 12.36
N GLU A 8 -7.21 -3.07 12.78
CA GLU A 8 -7.88 -1.91 12.17
C GLU A 8 -7.48 -1.74 10.69
N LEU A 9 -6.20 -1.98 10.37
CA LEU A 9 -5.72 -1.96 9.00
C LEU A 9 -6.28 -3.14 8.19
N MET A 10 -6.35 -4.34 8.78
CA MET A 10 -6.91 -5.53 8.12
C MET A 10 -8.39 -5.35 7.80
N ASP A 11 -9.17 -4.79 8.74
CA ASP A 11 -10.60 -4.47 8.53
C ASP A 11 -10.76 -3.46 7.39
N LEU A 12 -9.90 -2.44 7.32
CA LEU A 12 -9.93 -1.44 6.26
C LEU A 12 -9.56 -2.03 4.89
N LEU A 13 -8.55 -2.90 4.84
CA LEU A 13 -8.18 -3.64 3.63
C LEU A 13 -9.27 -4.63 3.20
N HIS A 14 -10.00 -5.23 4.14
CA HIS A 14 -11.20 -6.01 3.85
C HIS A 14 -12.32 -5.14 3.27
N ALA A 15 -12.52 -3.93 3.80
CA ALA A 15 -13.53 -2.99 3.32
C ALA A 15 -13.23 -2.46 1.89
N CYS A 16 -11.99 -2.57 1.40
CA CYS A 16 -11.67 -2.32 0.00
C CYS A 16 -12.29 -3.34 -0.97
N ARG A 17 -12.74 -4.51 -0.48
CA ARG A 17 -13.32 -5.57 -1.33
C ARG A 17 -14.65 -5.11 -1.92
N GLY A 18 -14.77 -5.19 -3.23
CA GLY A 18 -15.92 -4.69 -4.00
C GLY A 18 -15.91 -3.18 -4.23
N ALA A 19 -14.99 -2.44 -3.59
CA ALA A 19 -14.83 -1.02 -3.84
C ALA A 19 -14.11 -0.82 -5.17
N ARG A 20 -14.71 -0.01 -6.04
CA ARG A 20 -14.13 0.32 -7.34
C ARG A 20 -13.35 1.63 -7.25
N GLY A 21 -12.09 1.58 -7.65
CA GLY A 21 -11.25 2.77 -7.76
C GLY A 21 -10.43 2.79 -9.04
N THR A 22 -9.65 3.84 -9.18
CA THR A 22 -8.82 4.09 -10.36
C THR A 22 -7.37 3.81 -10.02
N ALA A 23 -6.84 2.70 -10.52
CA ALA A 23 -5.42 2.39 -10.42
C ALA A 23 -4.55 3.32 -11.29
N CYS A 24 -5.10 3.89 -12.36
CA CYS A 24 -4.44 4.90 -13.18
C CYS A 24 -5.44 5.95 -13.70
N LEU A 25 -4.94 7.16 -13.99
CA LEU A 25 -5.72 8.24 -14.57
C LEU A 25 -6.31 7.81 -15.92
N GLY A 26 -7.64 7.71 -15.99
CA GLY A 26 -8.38 7.30 -17.19
C GLY A 26 -8.49 5.78 -17.41
N GLY A 27 -8.01 4.96 -16.47
CA GLY A 27 -8.14 3.50 -16.52
C GLY A 27 -9.54 2.99 -16.21
N ALA A 28 -9.81 1.74 -16.59
CA ALA A 28 -11.03 1.05 -16.17
C ALA A 28 -11.02 0.86 -14.64
N PRO A 29 -12.18 1.01 -13.96
CA PRO A 29 -12.23 0.82 -12.52
C PRO A 29 -11.92 -0.63 -12.15
N VAL A 30 -10.99 -0.81 -11.23
CA VAL A 30 -10.57 -2.12 -10.69
C VAL A 30 -11.10 -2.31 -9.27
N ASP A 31 -11.20 -3.56 -8.84
CA ASP A 31 -11.44 -3.87 -7.43
C ASP A 31 -10.19 -3.51 -6.62
N LEU A 32 -10.34 -2.64 -5.63
CA LEU A 32 -9.22 -2.12 -4.85
C LEU A 32 -8.53 -3.19 -4.01
N HIS A 33 -9.28 -4.17 -3.50
CA HIS A 33 -8.72 -5.25 -2.71
C HIS A 33 -7.87 -6.18 -3.57
N ASP A 34 -8.40 -6.60 -4.72
CA ASP A 34 -7.66 -7.45 -5.65
C ASP A 34 -6.42 -6.73 -6.18
N HIS A 35 -6.56 -5.44 -6.54
CA HIS A 35 -5.45 -4.62 -7.02
C HIS A 35 -4.32 -4.51 -5.98
N ALA A 36 -4.66 -4.24 -4.72
CA ALA A 36 -3.69 -4.21 -3.63
C ALA A 36 -2.94 -5.53 -3.45
N LEU A 37 -3.65 -6.67 -3.49
CA LEU A 37 -3.03 -7.99 -3.36
C LEU A 37 -2.10 -8.29 -4.54
N GLN A 38 -2.51 -7.96 -5.77
CA GLN A 38 -1.68 -8.14 -6.97
C GLN A 38 -0.39 -7.31 -6.89
N THR A 39 -0.49 -6.03 -6.53
CA THR A 39 0.67 -5.15 -6.37
C THR A 39 1.61 -5.68 -5.30
N ALA A 40 1.10 -6.07 -4.13
CA ALA A 40 1.90 -6.63 -3.06
C ALA A 40 2.57 -7.96 -3.46
N ALA A 41 1.85 -8.85 -4.17
CA ALA A 41 2.38 -10.13 -4.65
C ALA A 41 3.51 -9.95 -5.67
N LEU A 42 3.39 -8.96 -6.58
CA LEU A 42 4.44 -8.60 -7.52
C LEU A 42 5.70 -8.10 -6.80
N LEU A 43 5.53 -7.23 -5.80
CA LEU A 43 6.64 -6.74 -4.97
C LEU A 43 7.29 -7.87 -4.16
N ARG A 44 6.51 -8.84 -3.69
CA ARG A 44 7.04 -10.01 -2.99
C ARG A 44 7.92 -10.87 -3.89
N ARG A 45 7.59 -10.95 -5.19
CA ARG A 45 8.39 -11.68 -6.19
C ARG A 45 9.65 -10.94 -6.59
N SER A 46 9.58 -9.63 -6.79
CA SER A 46 10.72 -8.82 -7.25
C SER A 46 11.67 -8.42 -6.11
N ARG A 47 11.14 -8.16 -4.92
CA ARG A 47 11.86 -7.68 -3.73
C ARG A 47 11.50 -8.53 -2.50
N PRO A 48 11.82 -9.83 -2.48
CA PRO A 48 11.37 -10.74 -1.43
C PRO A 48 11.85 -10.36 -0.02
N ALA A 49 13.03 -9.73 0.10
CA ALA A 49 13.59 -9.29 1.37
C ALA A 49 12.91 -8.01 1.92
N ASP A 50 12.31 -7.19 1.07
CA ASP A 50 11.80 -5.87 1.44
C ASP A 50 10.32 -5.91 1.81
N LYS A 51 10.04 -6.13 3.10
CA LYS A 51 8.68 -6.27 3.62
C LYS A 51 7.93 -4.95 3.68
N GLU A 52 8.61 -3.85 3.98
CA GLU A 52 8.03 -2.52 4.01
C GLU A 52 7.59 -2.06 2.61
N LEU A 53 8.36 -2.38 1.56
CA LEU A 53 7.94 -2.12 0.17
C LEU A 53 6.72 -2.95 -0.24
N GLN A 54 6.71 -4.25 0.10
CA GLN A 54 5.55 -5.11 -0.14
C GLN A 54 4.29 -4.58 0.56
N VAL A 55 4.43 -4.15 1.81
CA VAL A 55 3.34 -3.56 2.60
C VAL A 55 2.90 -2.22 2.02
N ALA A 56 3.81 -1.37 1.53
CA ALA A 56 3.44 -0.14 0.83
C ALA A 56 2.54 -0.44 -0.39
N GLY A 57 2.87 -1.47 -1.17
CA GLY A 57 2.02 -1.95 -2.26
C GLY A 57 0.67 -2.52 -1.80
N LEU A 58 0.59 -3.10 -0.61
CA LEU A 58 -0.68 -3.59 -0.07
C LEU A 58 -1.61 -2.45 0.39
N VAL A 59 -1.06 -1.39 1.00
CA VAL A 59 -1.88 -0.36 1.65
C VAL A 59 -2.20 0.85 0.76
N HIS A 60 -1.49 1.04 -0.36
CA HIS A 60 -1.58 2.26 -1.18
C HIS A 60 -3.00 2.62 -1.65
N VAL A 61 -3.91 1.65 -1.73
CA VAL A 61 -5.31 1.85 -2.15
C VAL A 61 -6.23 2.44 -1.07
N VAL A 62 -5.83 2.39 0.21
CA VAL A 62 -6.71 2.70 1.35
C VAL A 62 -7.31 4.12 1.25
N GLY A 63 -6.54 5.09 0.78
CA GLY A 63 -6.99 6.46 0.60
C GLY A 63 -8.15 6.60 -0.39
N GLN A 64 -8.23 5.72 -1.39
CA GLN A 64 -9.35 5.69 -2.35
C GLN A 64 -10.66 5.30 -1.67
N LEU A 65 -10.62 4.38 -0.70
CA LEU A 65 -11.77 4.00 0.11
C LEU A 65 -12.17 5.12 1.08
N LEU A 66 -11.19 5.77 1.71
CA LEU A 66 -11.44 6.81 2.71
C LEU A 66 -11.98 8.12 2.11
N ARG A 67 -11.63 8.44 0.85
CA ARG A 67 -12.09 9.67 0.17
C ARG A 67 -12.39 9.44 -1.32
N PRO A 68 -13.43 8.68 -1.69
CA PRO A 68 -13.67 8.30 -3.08
C PRO A 68 -13.89 9.48 -4.06
N ALA A 69 -14.29 10.66 -3.56
CA ALA A 69 -14.63 11.83 -4.38
C ALA A 69 -13.44 12.72 -4.80
N ASP A 70 -12.24 12.54 -4.23
CA ASP A 70 -11.09 13.42 -4.47
C ASP A 70 -9.81 12.59 -4.68
N PRO A 71 -9.38 12.38 -5.94
CA PRO A 71 -8.24 11.53 -6.26
C PRO A 71 -6.89 12.13 -5.89
N THR A 72 -6.82 13.45 -5.71
CA THR A 72 -5.53 14.16 -5.57
C THR A 72 -4.85 13.96 -4.22
N GLY A 73 -5.61 13.56 -3.20
CA GLY A 73 -5.11 13.41 -1.82
C GLY A 73 -5.08 11.98 -1.29
N HIS A 74 -5.33 10.96 -2.12
CA HIS A 74 -5.41 9.57 -1.63
C HIS A 74 -4.09 9.05 -1.08
N ALA A 75 -2.98 9.35 -1.74
CA ALA A 75 -1.66 8.93 -1.32
C ALA A 75 -1.26 9.58 0.01
N ASP A 76 -1.45 10.90 0.14
CA ASP A 76 -1.22 11.62 1.40
C ASP A 76 -2.08 11.09 2.54
N LEU A 77 -3.39 10.90 2.27
CA LEU A 77 -4.33 10.40 3.26
C LEU A 77 -3.96 8.99 3.74
N THR A 78 -3.52 8.13 2.82
CA THR A 78 -3.04 6.79 3.16
C THR A 78 -1.77 6.86 3.98
N ALA A 79 -0.78 7.65 3.53
CA ALA A 79 0.49 7.83 4.20
C ALA A 79 0.30 8.30 5.65
N ASP A 80 -0.53 9.31 5.86
CA ASP A 80 -0.86 9.83 7.19
C ASP A 80 -1.57 8.78 8.06
N ALA A 81 -2.50 8.01 7.47
CA ALA A 81 -3.25 7.00 8.20
C ALA A 81 -2.38 5.83 8.68
N VAL A 82 -1.41 5.38 7.86
CA VAL A 82 -0.58 4.21 8.15
C VAL A 82 0.71 4.53 8.91
N ARG A 83 1.19 5.79 8.85
CA ARG A 83 2.44 6.23 9.50
C ARG A 83 2.57 5.81 10.97
N PRO A 84 1.55 5.97 11.84
CA PRO A 84 1.68 5.60 13.25
C PRO A 84 1.89 4.09 13.47
N LEU A 85 1.38 3.25 12.56
CA LEU A 85 1.45 1.79 12.66
C LEU A 85 2.66 1.19 11.95
N LEU A 86 2.97 1.68 10.74
CA LEU A 86 3.92 1.07 9.80
C LEU A 86 5.22 1.88 9.63
N GLY A 87 5.27 3.10 10.17
CA GLY A 87 6.46 3.95 10.21
C GLY A 87 6.69 4.80 8.96
N GLU A 88 7.75 5.60 9.04
CA GLU A 88 8.09 6.65 8.07
C GLU A 88 8.38 6.11 6.67
N ARG A 89 9.08 4.97 6.56
CA ARG A 89 9.45 4.44 5.25
C ARG A 89 8.23 4.04 4.44
N VAL A 90 7.29 3.30 5.04
CA VAL A 90 6.05 2.91 4.36
C VAL A 90 5.20 4.14 4.01
N SER A 91 5.05 5.08 4.95
CA SER A 91 4.36 6.36 4.71
C SER A 91 4.97 7.13 3.53
N GLY A 92 6.29 7.26 3.50
CA GLY A 92 7.02 7.97 2.43
C GLY A 92 6.88 7.30 1.07
N LEU A 93 6.98 5.96 1.02
CA LEU A 93 6.77 5.20 -0.23
C LEU A 93 5.38 5.43 -0.80
N VAL A 94 4.34 5.36 0.05
CA VAL A 94 2.95 5.55 -0.39
C VAL A 94 2.70 6.98 -0.85
N ARG A 95 3.22 7.98 -0.13
CA ARG A 95 3.08 9.39 -0.51
C ARG A 95 3.72 9.66 -1.88
N LEU A 96 5.00 9.29 -2.00
CA LEU A 96 5.78 9.49 -3.22
C LEU A 96 5.28 8.66 -4.41
N HIS A 97 4.48 7.59 -4.18
CA HIS A 97 3.83 6.82 -5.24
C HIS A 97 2.67 7.58 -5.92
N GLY A 98 1.97 8.46 -5.18
CA GLY A 98 0.87 9.24 -5.75
C GLY A 98 1.30 10.50 -6.51
N GLU A 99 2.54 10.96 -6.30
CA GLU A 99 3.05 12.20 -6.89
C GLU A 99 3.45 12.03 -8.37
N ASN A 100 3.89 13.08 -9.05
CA ASN A 100 4.57 12.89 -10.33
C ASN A 100 6.04 12.57 -10.06
N PRO A 101 6.61 11.52 -10.68
CA PRO A 101 8.01 11.19 -10.48
C PRO A 101 8.88 12.35 -10.96
N ASP A 102 9.69 12.92 -10.07
CA ASP A 102 10.78 13.81 -10.45
C ASP A 102 12.07 12.99 -10.66
N GLY A 103 13.11 13.63 -11.20
CA GLY A 103 14.41 12.98 -11.43
C GLY A 103 15.14 12.52 -10.15
N ARG A 104 14.55 12.69 -8.96
CA ARG A 104 15.08 12.24 -7.66
C ARG A 104 14.22 11.14 -7.02
N THR A 105 13.21 10.64 -7.73
CA THR A 105 12.40 9.52 -7.28
C THR A 105 13.28 8.31 -7.00
N GLY A 106 13.26 7.82 -5.76
CA GLY A 106 14.05 6.65 -5.36
C GLY A 106 13.65 5.38 -6.11
N GLU A 107 14.60 4.46 -6.27
CA GLU A 107 14.40 3.17 -6.96
C GLU A 107 13.22 2.36 -6.40
N ASP A 108 13.02 2.40 -5.08
CA ASP A 108 11.92 1.71 -4.41
C ASP A 108 10.54 2.25 -4.84
N VAL A 109 10.43 3.58 -4.99
CA VAL A 109 9.17 4.23 -5.44
C VAL A 109 8.91 3.88 -6.91
N LEU A 110 9.94 3.85 -7.76
CA LEU A 110 9.80 3.40 -9.15
C LEU A 110 9.38 1.93 -9.22
N THR A 111 9.94 1.09 -8.35
CA THR A 111 9.57 -0.33 -8.26
C THR A 111 8.12 -0.51 -7.82
N LEU A 112 7.66 0.29 -6.85
CA LEU A 112 6.27 0.32 -6.41
C LEU A 112 5.33 0.71 -7.56
N ARG A 113 5.64 1.80 -8.29
CA ARG A 113 4.86 2.23 -9.46
C ARG A 113 4.76 1.18 -10.54
N GLN A 114 5.89 0.56 -10.88
CA GLN A 114 5.91 -0.47 -11.91
C GLN A 114 5.09 -1.69 -11.50
N ALA A 115 5.13 -2.10 -10.23
CA ALA A 115 4.30 -3.18 -9.72
C ALA A 115 2.81 -2.82 -9.74
N ASP A 116 2.47 -1.59 -9.38
CA ASP A 116 1.11 -1.06 -9.39
C ASP A 116 0.51 -1.05 -10.81
N GLU A 117 1.26 -0.55 -11.79
CA GLU A 117 0.85 -0.60 -13.20
C GLU A 117 0.74 -2.04 -13.72
N SER A 118 1.68 -2.91 -13.34
CA SER A 118 1.69 -4.31 -13.78
C SER A 118 0.51 -5.11 -13.20
N ALA A 119 0.07 -4.78 -11.98
CA ALA A 119 -1.06 -5.43 -11.30
C ALA A 119 -2.37 -5.36 -12.11
N LEU A 120 -2.54 -4.33 -12.95
CA LEU A 120 -3.67 -4.17 -13.86
C LEU A 120 -3.87 -5.34 -14.83
N THR A 121 -2.79 -6.05 -15.16
CA THR A 121 -2.80 -7.11 -16.19
C THR A 121 -2.20 -8.44 -15.72
N ALA A 122 -1.60 -8.46 -14.53
CA ALA A 122 -0.82 -9.61 -14.07
C ALA A 122 -1.66 -10.88 -13.88
N GLY A 123 -2.92 -10.74 -13.44
CA GLY A 123 -3.84 -11.87 -13.25
C GLY A 123 -3.27 -13.00 -12.38
N LEU A 124 -2.39 -12.68 -11.43
CA LEU A 124 -1.72 -13.69 -10.60
C LEU A 124 -2.68 -14.24 -9.54
N ASP A 125 -2.43 -15.45 -9.08
CA ASP A 125 -2.97 -15.88 -7.79
C ASP A 125 -2.20 -15.15 -6.68
N ALA A 126 -2.73 -13.99 -6.28
CA ALA A 126 -2.11 -13.11 -5.30
C ALA A 126 -2.26 -13.59 -3.84
N GLY A 127 -2.94 -14.73 -3.63
CA GLY A 127 -3.30 -15.24 -2.32
C GLY A 127 -4.45 -14.45 -1.68
N VAL A 128 -4.68 -14.69 -0.39
CA VAL A 128 -5.71 -13.99 0.39
C VAL A 128 -5.08 -12.96 1.31
N LEU A 129 -5.87 -11.97 1.75
CA LEU A 129 -5.36 -10.94 2.66
C LEU A 129 -4.80 -11.52 3.96
N GLU A 130 -5.38 -12.61 4.48
CA GLU A 130 -4.93 -13.20 5.74
C GLU A 130 -3.45 -13.65 5.71
N ASP A 131 -2.92 -14.02 4.54
CA ASP A 131 -1.51 -14.40 4.37
C ASP A 131 -0.55 -13.23 4.63
N TRP A 132 -1.06 -11.99 4.54
CA TRP A 132 -0.28 -10.78 4.75
C TRP A 132 -0.25 -10.31 6.20
N ARG A 133 -1.09 -10.87 7.08
CA ARG A 133 -1.17 -10.47 8.50
C ARG A 133 0.20 -10.52 9.18
N THR A 134 0.91 -11.63 9.05
CA THR A 134 2.24 -11.79 9.67
C THR A 134 3.26 -10.77 9.15
N VAL A 135 3.16 -10.36 7.89
CA VAL A 135 4.04 -9.33 7.31
C VAL A 135 3.72 -7.95 7.89
N LEU A 136 2.43 -7.63 8.04
CA LEU A 136 1.98 -6.39 8.67
C LEU A 136 2.41 -6.32 10.15
N GLU A 137 2.23 -7.41 10.89
CA GLU A 137 2.70 -7.54 12.28
C GLU A 137 4.22 -7.36 12.40
N LEU A 138 4.98 -7.99 11.50
CA LEU A 138 6.44 -7.86 11.46
C LEU A 138 6.88 -6.40 11.23
N VAL A 139 6.29 -5.72 10.25
CA VAL A 139 6.62 -4.31 9.96
C VAL A 139 6.21 -3.40 11.11
N SER A 140 5.02 -3.61 11.68
CA SER A 140 4.53 -2.84 12.81
C SER A 140 5.40 -3.01 14.06
N ALA A 141 5.76 -4.25 14.41
CA ALA A 141 6.63 -4.54 15.55
C ALA A 141 8.03 -3.92 15.37
N ARG A 142 8.57 -3.96 14.14
CA ARG A 142 9.84 -3.29 13.81
C ARG A 142 9.74 -1.79 14.04
N HIS A 143 8.68 -1.14 13.57
CA HIS A 143 8.47 0.30 13.80
C HIS A 143 8.34 0.62 15.30
N ALA A 144 7.55 -0.15 16.05
CA ALA A 144 7.42 0.04 17.50
C ALA A 144 8.76 -0.08 18.23
N SER A 145 9.64 -1.01 17.81
CA SER A 145 10.98 -1.16 18.40
C SER A 145 11.90 0.03 18.10
N LEU A 146 11.77 0.65 16.92
CA LEU A 146 12.53 1.86 16.54
C LEU A 146 12.03 3.11 17.28
N GLY A 147 10.74 3.19 17.60
CA GLY A 147 10.18 4.28 18.39
C GLY A 147 10.46 4.17 19.89
N ALA A 148 10.84 2.99 20.40
CA ALA A 148 11.18 2.79 21.81
C ALA A 148 12.65 3.12 22.14
N VAL A 149 13.50 3.35 21.12
CA VAL A 149 14.92 3.66 21.28
C VAL A 149 15.26 5.15 21.14
N ASP A 150 14.23 6.01 21.01
CA ASP A 150 14.32 7.48 20.99
C ASP A 150 13.90 8.08 22.34
#